data_AF-A0A834FR42-F1
#
_entry.id   AF-A0A834FR42-F1
#
_cell.length_a   1.000
_cell.length_b   1.000
_cell.length_c   1.000
_cell.angle_alpha   90.00
_cell.angle_beta   90.00
_cell.angle_gamma   90.00
#
_symmetry.space_group_name_H-M   'P 1'
#
loop_
_entity.id
_entity.type
_entity.pdbx_description
1 polymer ?
#
loop_
_entity_poly.entity_id
_entity_poly.type
_entity_poly.pdbx_seq_one_letter_code
_entity_poly.pdbx_strand_id
1 'polypeptide(L)'
;MENSDYLSVFCHILLPVAYEFCPDLVLVCAGFDSAIGDPEGKMCATPEIFAHLTHLLMNLAGGKLCAVLEGGYNLTSLGQSVCQTVQSLLGDPLPPLTDLSGPCRSALESLQSVRAAHRQHWSCLKHAVDLPTSEISTKRVKLSGEEAKEQAEEEQSGTEEKIWAEPLKCVSPLVCSAVVLPDDVVCPDACERLGSAEELNPHSLTLKKDFLKDDDPLTAFSRVFSLIERMKKNEIRNGLALVGDVTRAMTCVVQHVAAEDNSRILLVCVGNGNIPSHIKEDGKTLVVQISCENTVEQESKYYVPVCLKKSCTDSSGFLQSVFSVLLPLGYQYNPRLVLLVRTPGSEVCDGAWLQLTGLLQSFAQGHTLVLLQEDDKACVDPTASVLLGNPAPPLGQLQASPTEDAEAVERLRSRLKDDWKLLMTAAPENGGTDED
;
A
#
# COMPACT_ATOMS: atom_id res chain seq x y z
N MET A 1 -0.18 18.96 -10.53
CA MET A 1 -0.07 17.89 -9.52
C MET A 1 -0.44 16.56 -10.17
N GLU A 2 0.30 15.51 -9.84
CA GLU A 2 0.21 14.14 -10.38
C GLU A 2 -0.19 13.13 -9.30
N ASN A 3 -0.34 11.85 -9.68
CA ASN A 3 -0.71 10.76 -8.78
C ASN A 3 0.14 10.70 -7.50
N SER A 4 1.46 10.92 -7.62
CA SER A 4 2.40 10.94 -6.48
C SER A 4 2.06 12.02 -5.44
N ASP A 5 1.60 13.19 -5.88
CA ASP A 5 1.24 14.29 -4.98
C ASP A 5 0.00 13.93 -4.15
N TYR A 6 -1.01 13.34 -4.79
CA TYR A 6 -2.27 12.95 -4.15
C TYR A 6 -2.05 11.82 -3.14
N LEU A 7 -1.30 10.79 -3.53
CA LEU A 7 -0.94 9.69 -2.61
C LEU A 7 -0.13 10.20 -1.42
N SER A 8 0.78 11.15 -1.63
CA SER A 8 1.58 11.73 -0.55
C SER A 8 0.71 12.49 0.45
N VAL A 9 -0.27 13.27 -0.01
CA VAL A 9 -1.23 13.94 0.88
C VAL A 9 -2.09 12.92 1.62
N PHE A 10 -2.53 11.85 0.95
CA PHE A 10 -3.32 10.80 1.59
C PHE A 10 -2.53 10.09 2.69
N CYS A 11 -1.31 9.65 2.39
CA CYS A 11 -0.48 8.88 3.31
C CYS A 11 0.03 9.71 4.49
N HIS A 12 0.41 10.97 4.26
CA HIS A 12 1.13 11.77 5.27
C HIS A 12 0.26 12.79 5.99
N ILE A 13 -1.01 12.97 5.58
CA ILE A 13 -1.96 13.89 6.23
C ILE A 13 -3.31 13.19 6.43
N LEU A 14 -4.02 12.85 5.34
CA LEU A 14 -5.43 12.50 5.42
C LEU A 14 -5.68 11.20 6.18
N LEU A 15 -5.00 10.11 5.84
CA LEU A 15 -5.21 8.81 6.48
C LEU A 15 -4.84 8.84 7.97
N PRO A 16 -3.67 9.35 8.40
CA PRO A 16 -3.37 9.49 9.82
C PRO A 16 -4.47 10.25 10.59
N VAL A 17 -4.92 11.39 10.04
CA VAL A 17 -5.96 12.22 10.64
C VAL A 17 -7.32 11.51 10.66
N ALA A 18 -7.71 10.86 9.57
CA ALA A 18 -9.00 10.19 9.45
C ALA A 18 -9.12 8.99 10.39
N TYR A 19 -8.03 8.23 10.57
CA TYR A 19 -8.00 7.12 11.52
C TYR A 19 -7.97 7.61 12.97
N GLU A 20 -7.26 8.70 13.30
CA GLU A 20 -7.34 9.32 14.63
C GLU A 20 -8.73 9.89 14.92
N PHE A 21 -9.38 10.48 13.90
CA PHE A 21 -10.73 11.01 14.01
C PHE A 21 -11.79 9.92 14.21
N CYS A 22 -11.58 8.72 13.65
CA CYS A 22 -12.48 7.57 13.72
C CYS A 22 -13.93 7.93 13.32
N PRO A 23 -14.19 8.34 12.06
CA PRO A 23 -15.51 8.79 11.64
C PRO A 23 -16.55 7.66 11.66
N ASP A 24 -17.81 8.03 11.93
CA ASP A 24 -18.97 7.15 11.77
C ASP A 24 -19.51 7.10 10.34
N LEU A 25 -19.13 8.05 9.48
CA LEU A 25 -19.51 8.13 8.07
C LEU A 25 -18.45 8.94 7.31
N VAL A 26 -18.09 8.51 6.10
CA VAL A 26 -17.23 9.28 5.18
C VAL A 26 -18.08 9.87 4.07
N LEU A 27 -18.04 11.19 3.90
CA LEU A 27 -18.64 11.90 2.77
C LEU A 27 -17.52 12.42 1.88
N VAL A 28 -17.54 12.04 0.60
CA VAL A 28 -16.57 12.51 -0.40
C VAL A 28 -17.27 13.46 -1.36
N CYS A 29 -16.90 14.73 -1.31
CA CYS A 29 -17.20 15.71 -2.36
C CYS A 29 -16.33 15.40 -3.58
N ALA A 30 -16.84 14.54 -4.47
CA ALA A 30 -16.10 13.95 -5.58
C ALA A 30 -16.14 14.87 -6.80
N GLY A 31 -15.33 15.94 -6.75
CA GLY A 31 -15.00 16.75 -7.92
C GLY A 31 -13.86 16.10 -8.72
N PHE A 32 -14.10 15.86 -10.01
CA PHE A 32 -13.12 15.26 -10.92
C PHE A 32 -12.43 16.29 -11.82
N ASP A 33 -12.57 17.58 -11.50
CA ASP A 33 -11.79 18.66 -12.11
C ASP A 33 -10.30 18.60 -11.75
N SER A 34 -9.96 17.78 -10.77
CA SER A 34 -8.60 17.44 -10.38
C SER A 34 -7.93 16.38 -11.29
N ALA A 35 -8.65 15.86 -12.28
CA ALA A 35 -8.15 14.87 -13.24
C ALA A 35 -7.43 15.53 -14.43
N ILE A 36 -6.61 14.74 -15.12
CA ILE A 36 -5.93 15.14 -16.36
C ILE A 36 -6.92 15.61 -17.42
N GLY A 37 -6.55 16.66 -18.16
CA GLY A 37 -7.35 17.20 -19.26
C GLY A 37 -8.49 18.13 -18.84
N ASP A 38 -8.77 18.27 -17.55
CA ASP A 38 -9.78 19.22 -17.08
C ASP A 38 -9.35 20.68 -17.32
N PRO A 39 -10.21 21.52 -17.92
CA PRO A 39 -9.87 22.89 -18.27
C PRO A 39 -9.73 23.82 -17.06
N GLU A 40 -10.39 23.52 -15.93
CA GLU A 40 -10.40 24.36 -14.74
C GLU A 40 -9.27 23.96 -13.78
N GLY A 41 -9.21 22.68 -13.41
CA GLY A 41 -8.21 22.23 -12.44
C GLY A 41 -6.80 22.14 -13.01
N LYS A 42 -6.65 21.87 -14.32
CA LYS A 42 -5.36 21.79 -15.03
C LYS A 42 -4.32 20.89 -14.35
N MET A 43 -4.80 19.86 -13.66
CA MET A 43 -3.98 18.86 -12.98
C MET A 43 -3.57 17.76 -13.97
N CYS A 44 -2.73 16.83 -13.48
CA CYS A 44 -2.20 15.71 -14.25
C CYS A 44 -2.46 14.37 -13.55
N ALA A 45 -3.41 14.31 -12.61
CA ALA A 45 -3.78 13.07 -11.94
C ALA A 45 -4.58 12.19 -12.91
N THR A 46 -4.20 10.93 -13.07
CA THR A 46 -4.85 10.02 -14.02
C THR A 46 -6.14 9.45 -13.41
N PRO A 47 -7.16 9.06 -14.21
CA PRO A 47 -8.41 8.53 -13.67
C PRO A 47 -8.24 7.35 -12.70
N GLU A 48 -7.23 6.50 -12.91
CA GLU A 48 -6.88 5.36 -12.05
C GLU A 48 -6.63 5.77 -10.60
N ILE A 49 -6.12 6.98 -10.35
CA ILE A 49 -5.84 7.44 -8.99
C ILE A 49 -7.10 7.44 -8.13
N PHE A 50 -8.26 7.76 -8.69
CA PHE A 50 -9.51 7.86 -7.94
C PHE A 50 -9.98 6.50 -7.44
N ALA A 51 -9.57 5.40 -8.09
CA ALA A 51 -9.77 4.06 -7.56
C ALA A 51 -8.99 3.87 -6.24
N HIS A 52 -7.71 4.25 -6.23
CA HIS A 52 -6.85 4.19 -5.05
C HIS A 52 -7.31 5.11 -3.92
N LEU A 53 -7.63 6.37 -4.23
CA LEU A 53 -8.11 7.32 -3.23
C LEU A 53 -9.41 6.83 -2.58
N THR A 54 -10.33 6.24 -3.37
CA THR A 54 -11.57 5.66 -2.87
C THR A 54 -11.28 4.46 -1.97
N HIS A 55 -10.49 3.48 -2.44
CA HIS A 55 -10.13 2.28 -1.67
C HIS A 55 -9.49 2.60 -0.32
N LEU A 56 -8.56 3.56 -0.28
CA LEU A 56 -7.89 3.98 0.95
C LEU A 56 -8.86 4.53 2.01
N LEU A 57 -10.05 5.01 1.60
CA LEU A 57 -11.10 5.49 2.49
C LEU A 57 -12.13 4.42 2.86
N MET A 58 -12.24 3.32 2.12
CA MET A 58 -13.30 2.31 2.29
C MET A 58 -13.19 1.53 3.61
N ASN A 59 -12.02 1.47 4.25
CA ASN A 59 -11.88 0.86 5.56
C ASN A 59 -12.36 1.76 6.72
N LEU A 60 -12.49 3.06 6.49
CA LEU A 60 -13.00 3.99 7.49
C LEU A 60 -14.49 3.79 7.70
N ALA A 61 -15.00 4.17 8.87
CA ALA A 61 -16.41 4.10 9.21
C ALA A 61 -17.06 2.71 8.96
N GLY A 62 -16.27 1.63 8.97
CA GLY A 62 -16.74 0.28 8.62
C GLY A 62 -17.39 0.21 7.23
N GLY A 63 -16.80 0.88 6.23
CA GLY A 63 -17.30 0.87 4.84
C GLY A 63 -18.41 1.86 4.52
N LYS A 64 -18.85 2.66 5.50
CA LYS A 64 -19.89 3.67 5.27
C LYS A 64 -19.26 4.89 4.59
N LEU A 65 -19.23 4.86 3.26
CA LEU A 65 -18.69 5.90 2.41
C LEU A 65 -19.75 6.31 1.37
N CYS A 66 -20.01 7.61 1.25
CA CYS A 66 -20.86 8.19 0.21
C CYS A 66 -20.07 9.20 -0.61
N ALA A 67 -19.91 8.92 -1.91
CA ALA A 67 -19.33 9.87 -2.86
C ALA A 67 -20.44 10.64 -3.58
N VAL A 68 -20.32 11.96 -3.62
CA VAL A 68 -21.28 12.88 -4.25
C VAL A 68 -20.55 13.65 -5.34
N LEU A 69 -21.01 13.53 -6.59
CA LEU A 69 -20.41 14.22 -7.73
C LEU A 69 -20.50 15.74 -7.55
N GLU A 70 -19.38 16.43 -7.75
CA GLU A 70 -19.26 17.89 -7.73
C GLU A 70 -18.83 18.42 -9.11
N GLY A 71 -17.59 18.89 -9.24
CA GLY A 71 -16.99 19.38 -10.49
C GLY A 71 -16.43 18.28 -11.40
N GLY A 72 -15.88 18.70 -12.53
CA GLY A 72 -15.37 17.84 -13.60
C GLY A 72 -15.96 18.26 -14.94
N TYR A 73 -15.15 18.91 -15.75
CA TYR A 73 -15.59 19.67 -16.92
C TYR A 73 -15.00 19.14 -18.23
N ASN A 74 -13.97 18.29 -18.16
CA ASN A 74 -13.61 17.42 -19.27
C ASN A 74 -14.43 16.12 -19.22
N LEU A 75 -15.31 15.93 -20.22
CA LEU A 75 -16.26 14.81 -20.24
C LEU A 75 -15.59 13.43 -20.28
N THR A 76 -14.42 13.32 -20.92
CA THR A 76 -13.68 12.07 -21.03
C THR A 76 -13.06 11.69 -19.68
N SER A 77 -12.31 12.60 -19.07
CA SER A 77 -11.68 12.33 -17.77
C SER A 77 -12.71 12.19 -16.66
N LEU A 78 -13.82 12.94 -16.71
CA LEU A 78 -14.95 12.79 -15.80
C LEU A 78 -15.53 11.38 -15.88
N GLY A 79 -15.89 10.91 -17.08
CA GLY A 79 -16.48 9.58 -17.27
C GLY A 79 -15.56 8.47 -16.78
N GLN A 80 -14.27 8.56 -17.09
CA GLN A 80 -13.27 7.60 -16.64
C GLN A 80 -13.07 7.61 -15.12
N SER A 81 -12.98 8.80 -14.50
CA SER A 81 -12.72 8.94 -13.06
C SER A 81 -13.92 8.51 -12.22
N VAL A 82 -15.15 8.78 -12.68
CA VAL A 82 -16.39 8.26 -12.08
C VAL A 82 -16.40 6.73 -12.14
N CYS A 83 -16.06 6.13 -13.29
CA CYS A 83 -15.98 4.67 -13.41
C CYS A 83 -14.97 4.07 -12.43
N GLN A 84 -13.77 4.63 -12.33
CA GLN A 84 -12.72 4.16 -11.42
C GLN A 84 -13.15 4.23 -9.94
N THR A 85 -13.85 5.30 -9.57
CA THR A 85 -14.45 5.47 -8.24
C THR A 85 -15.51 4.40 -7.96
N VAL A 86 -16.46 4.23 -8.88
CA VAL A 86 -17.57 3.27 -8.73
C VAL A 86 -17.06 1.83 -8.71
N GLN A 87 -16.09 1.48 -9.56
CA GLN A 87 -15.45 0.16 -9.56
C GLN A 87 -14.84 -0.19 -8.21
N SER A 88 -14.14 0.78 -7.58
CA SER A 88 -13.61 0.57 -6.23
C SER A 88 -14.72 0.38 -5.20
N LEU A 89 -15.80 1.17 -5.26
CA LEU A 89 -16.96 1.00 -4.37
C LEU A 89 -17.65 -0.35 -4.55
N LEU A 90 -17.62 -0.93 -5.75
CA LEU A 90 -18.11 -2.28 -6.04
C LEU A 90 -17.13 -3.39 -5.60
N GLY A 91 -15.92 -3.02 -5.16
CA GLY A 91 -14.88 -3.96 -4.72
C GLY A 91 -14.08 -4.59 -5.86
N ASP A 92 -14.07 -3.98 -7.05
CA ASP A 92 -13.23 -4.44 -8.17
C ASP A 92 -11.73 -4.21 -7.90
N PRO A 93 -10.84 -5.04 -8.47
CA PRO A 93 -9.40 -4.83 -8.39
C PRO A 93 -8.97 -3.46 -8.89
N LEU A 94 -8.02 -2.85 -8.17
CA LEU A 94 -7.50 -1.54 -8.54
C LEU A 94 -6.49 -1.67 -9.70
N PRO A 95 -6.53 -0.77 -10.69
CA PRO A 95 -5.52 -0.72 -11.74
C PRO A 95 -4.14 -0.38 -11.16
N PRO A 96 -3.03 -0.86 -11.76
CA PRO A 96 -1.71 -0.49 -11.29
C PRO A 96 -1.40 0.97 -11.62
N LEU A 97 -0.84 1.71 -10.65
CA LEU A 97 -0.25 3.02 -10.90
C LEU A 97 1.19 2.85 -11.37
N THR A 98 1.54 3.43 -12.52
CA THR A 98 2.91 3.44 -13.03
C THR A 98 3.58 4.80 -12.78
N ASP A 99 4.91 4.82 -12.85
CA ASP A 99 5.71 6.05 -12.95
C ASP A 99 5.57 7.02 -11.76
N LEU A 100 5.37 6.50 -10.55
CA LEU A 100 5.34 7.31 -9.33
C LEU A 100 6.74 7.83 -8.97
N SER A 101 7.04 9.05 -9.43
CA SER A 101 8.33 9.75 -9.28
C SER A 101 8.51 10.48 -7.94
N GLY A 102 7.53 10.41 -7.04
CA GLY A 102 7.49 11.18 -5.80
C GLY A 102 6.72 12.50 -5.92
N PRO A 103 6.37 13.15 -4.79
CA PRO A 103 5.67 14.43 -4.83
C PRO A 103 6.60 15.55 -5.34
N CYS A 104 6.03 16.49 -6.09
CA CYS A 104 6.78 17.67 -6.53
C CYS A 104 7.09 18.60 -5.34
N ARG A 105 8.07 19.50 -5.54
CA ARG A 105 8.50 20.46 -4.50
C ARG A 105 7.34 21.28 -3.93
N SER A 106 6.45 21.78 -4.78
CA SER A 106 5.30 22.60 -4.35
C SER A 106 4.31 21.80 -3.49
N ALA A 107 4.09 20.52 -3.83
CA ALA A 107 3.27 19.63 -3.00
C ALA A 107 3.92 19.36 -1.64
N LEU A 108 5.24 19.17 -1.61
CA LEU A 108 6.00 19.00 -0.37
C LEU A 108 5.94 20.23 0.54
N GLU A 109 6.13 21.43 -0.01
CA GLU A 109 6.01 22.69 0.75
C GLU A 109 4.60 22.88 1.32
N SER A 110 3.57 22.53 0.53
CA SER A 110 2.17 22.54 0.97
C SER A 110 1.93 21.51 2.08
N LEU A 111 2.45 20.30 1.93
CA LEU A 111 2.34 19.21 2.90
C LEU A 111 3.01 19.58 4.23
N GLN A 112 4.20 20.20 4.19
CA GLN A 112 4.87 20.73 5.38
C GLN A 112 4.01 21.79 6.08
N SER A 113 3.45 22.73 5.31
CA SER A 113 2.61 23.81 5.83
C SER A 113 1.38 23.28 6.57
N VAL A 114 0.67 22.34 5.94
CA VAL A 114 -0.53 21.73 6.54
C VAL A 114 -0.16 20.93 7.78
N ARG A 115 0.90 20.12 7.74
CA ARG A 115 1.35 19.35 8.91
C ARG A 115 1.73 20.27 10.08
N ALA A 116 2.47 21.34 9.81
CA ALA A 116 2.88 22.30 10.83
C ALA A 116 1.69 23.06 11.44
N ALA A 117 0.72 23.47 10.62
CA ALA A 117 -0.50 24.15 11.09
C ALA A 117 -1.37 23.22 11.95
N HIS A 118 -1.44 21.93 11.61
CA HIS A 118 -2.34 20.98 12.25
C HIS A 118 -1.72 20.15 13.39
N ARG A 119 -0.40 20.20 13.61
CA ARG A 119 0.29 19.40 14.65
C ARG A 119 -0.21 19.61 16.09
N GLN A 120 -0.80 20.78 16.39
CA GLN A 120 -1.36 21.07 17.71
C GLN A 120 -2.71 20.39 17.94
N HIS A 121 -3.39 19.98 16.87
CA HIS A 121 -4.75 19.44 16.90
C HIS A 121 -4.79 17.92 16.77
N TRP A 122 -3.79 17.33 16.10
CA TRP A 122 -3.76 15.90 15.80
C TRP A 122 -2.50 15.25 16.36
N SER A 123 -2.68 14.21 17.17
CA SER A 123 -1.58 13.50 17.82
C SER A 123 -0.67 12.82 16.81
N CYS A 124 -1.24 12.28 15.74
CA CYS A 124 -0.53 11.67 14.62
C CYS A 124 0.34 12.67 13.84
N LEU A 125 0.19 13.99 14.05
CA LEU A 125 0.98 15.04 13.39
C LEU A 125 1.95 15.76 14.34
N LYS A 126 1.95 15.47 15.65
CA LYS A 126 2.77 16.18 16.65
C LYS A 126 4.27 16.17 16.37
N HIS A 127 4.77 15.10 15.75
CA HIS A 127 6.18 14.92 15.40
C HIS A 127 6.58 15.63 14.08
N ALA A 128 5.66 16.35 13.44
CA ALA A 128 5.99 17.13 12.25
C ALA A 128 7.03 18.21 12.58
N VAL A 129 8.07 18.25 11.74
CA VAL A 129 9.16 19.24 11.81
C VAL A 129 8.58 20.66 11.72
N ASP A 130 9.23 21.61 12.39
CA ASP A 130 8.92 23.04 12.24
C ASP A 130 9.04 23.49 10.77
N LEU A 131 8.27 24.52 10.41
CA LEU A 131 8.36 25.14 9.08
C LEU A 131 9.81 25.59 8.80
N PRO A 132 10.29 25.46 7.55
CA PRO A 132 11.53 26.12 7.14
C PRO A 132 11.45 27.63 7.44
N THR A 133 12.57 28.23 7.84
CA THR A 133 12.67 29.68 8.11
C THR A 133 12.56 30.55 6.85
N SER A 134 12.59 29.95 5.66
CA SER A 134 12.36 30.64 4.39
C SER A 134 10.86 30.82 4.12
N GLU A 135 10.47 31.99 3.61
CA GLU A 135 9.09 32.24 3.19
C GLU A 135 8.67 31.22 2.14
N ILE A 136 7.70 30.37 2.48
CA ILE A 136 7.05 29.47 1.52
C ILE A 136 6.38 30.35 0.46
N SER A 137 6.97 30.38 -0.74
CA SER A 137 6.50 31.26 -1.80
C SER A 137 5.19 30.73 -2.36
N THR A 138 4.09 31.42 -2.06
CA THR A 138 2.80 31.23 -2.75
C THR A 138 2.78 31.87 -4.15
N LYS A 139 3.88 32.52 -4.56
CA LYS A 139 4.00 33.13 -5.90
C LYS A 139 4.40 32.06 -6.91
N ARG A 140 3.74 32.08 -8.08
CA ARG A 140 4.13 31.32 -9.28
C ARG A 140 5.64 31.45 -9.47
N VAL A 141 6.37 30.33 -9.47
CA VAL A 141 7.81 30.32 -9.80
C VAL A 141 7.94 30.99 -11.15
N LYS A 142 8.71 32.10 -11.23
CA LYS A 142 9.08 32.68 -12.51
C LYS A 142 10.04 31.70 -13.16
N LEU A 143 9.52 30.93 -14.09
CA LEU A 143 10.30 30.04 -14.95
C LEU A 143 11.40 30.84 -15.67
N SER A 144 12.54 30.19 -15.87
CA SER A 144 13.65 30.76 -16.64
C SER A 144 13.23 31.00 -18.10
N GLY A 145 13.98 31.81 -18.85
CA GLY A 145 13.54 32.31 -20.16
C GLY A 145 13.21 31.25 -21.24
N GLU A 146 13.71 30.01 -21.10
CA GLU A 146 13.38 28.89 -21.97
C GLU A 146 12.11 28.16 -21.51
N GLU A 147 11.99 27.85 -20.22
CA GLU A 147 10.79 27.23 -19.63
C GLU A 147 9.56 28.17 -19.70
N ALA A 148 9.77 29.49 -19.59
CA ALA A 148 8.73 30.49 -19.77
C ALA A 148 8.31 30.62 -21.24
N LYS A 149 9.19 30.30 -22.20
CA LYS A 149 8.84 30.21 -23.62
C LYS A 149 8.07 28.93 -23.92
N GLU A 150 8.46 27.79 -23.37
CA GLU A 150 7.71 26.53 -23.50
C GLU A 150 6.31 26.64 -22.90
N GLN A 151 6.15 27.22 -21.69
CA GLN A 151 4.82 27.48 -21.13
C GLN A 151 4.02 28.52 -21.91
N ALA A 152 4.67 29.56 -22.45
CA ALA A 152 3.97 30.54 -23.28
C ALA A 152 3.57 29.95 -24.64
N GLU A 153 4.34 29.00 -25.19
CA GLU A 153 4.00 28.23 -26.38
C GLU A 153 2.91 27.20 -26.09
N GLU A 154 2.86 26.56 -24.91
CA GLU A 154 1.71 25.73 -24.46
C GLU A 154 0.45 26.57 -24.19
N GLU A 155 0.58 27.78 -23.63
CA GLU A 155 -0.56 28.68 -23.40
C GLU A 155 -1.03 29.39 -24.70
N GLN A 156 -0.16 29.55 -25.71
CA GLN A 156 -0.49 30.13 -27.04
C GLN A 156 -0.82 29.10 -28.12
N SER A 157 -0.41 27.83 -27.96
CA SER A 157 -0.88 26.70 -28.76
C SER A 157 -2.29 26.34 -28.29
N GLY A 158 -3.28 27.02 -28.86
CA GLY A 158 -4.67 26.82 -28.49
C GLY A 158 -5.11 25.36 -28.63
N THR A 159 -5.87 24.87 -27.65
CA THR A 159 -6.83 23.75 -27.83
C THR A 159 -6.23 22.45 -28.38
N GLU A 160 -4.98 22.11 -28.07
CA GLU A 160 -4.58 20.70 -28.23
C GLU A 160 -5.24 19.89 -27.11
N GLU A 161 -6.20 19.02 -27.49
CA GLU A 161 -6.81 18.08 -26.55
C GLU A 161 -5.69 17.22 -25.94
N LYS A 162 -5.48 17.31 -24.62
CA LYS A 162 -4.57 16.40 -23.93
C LYS A 162 -5.05 14.97 -24.18
N ILE A 163 -4.15 14.12 -24.67
CA ILE A 163 -4.42 12.69 -24.89
C ILE A 163 -3.71 11.91 -23.79
N TRP A 164 -4.41 10.97 -23.17
CA TRP A 164 -3.86 10.02 -22.22
C TRP A 164 -4.39 8.62 -22.53
N ALA A 165 -3.74 7.59 -21.99
CA ALA A 165 -4.13 6.21 -22.20
C ALA A 165 -5.52 5.92 -21.59
N GLU A 166 -6.30 5.07 -22.25
CA GLU A 166 -7.56 4.61 -21.68
C GLU A 166 -7.29 3.69 -20.49
N PRO A 167 -8.02 3.84 -19.36
CA PRO A 167 -7.79 3.01 -18.19
C PRO A 167 -8.01 1.52 -18.47
N LEU A 168 -7.14 0.69 -17.88
CA LEU A 168 -7.25 -0.76 -17.98
C LEU A 168 -8.55 -1.24 -17.33
N LYS A 169 -9.21 -2.20 -17.98
CA LYS A 169 -10.37 -2.86 -17.41
C LYS A 169 -9.92 -3.94 -16.42
N CYS A 170 -10.02 -3.64 -15.14
CA CYS A 170 -9.80 -4.61 -14.06
C CYS A 170 -11.12 -5.30 -13.72
N VAL A 171 -11.27 -6.57 -14.10
CA VAL A 171 -12.49 -7.35 -13.85
C VAL A 171 -12.24 -8.30 -12.69
N SER A 172 -13.14 -8.27 -11.70
CA SER A 172 -13.14 -9.24 -10.61
C SER A 172 -13.30 -10.67 -11.13
N PRO A 173 -12.46 -11.63 -10.68
CA PRO A 173 -12.67 -13.04 -10.97
C PRO A 173 -13.95 -13.56 -10.30
N LEU A 174 -14.52 -14.65 -10.83
CA LEU A 174 -15.73 -15.28 -10.26
C LEU A 174 -15.52 -15.77 -8.83
N VAL A 175 -14.30 -16.22 -8.51
CA VAL A 175 -13.87 -16.58 -7.16
C VAL A 175 -12.88 -15.52 -6.70
N CYS A 176 -13.26 -14.68 -5.75
CA CYS A 176 -12.37 -13.64 -5.23
C CYS A 176 -11.25 -14.22 -4.37
N SER A 177 -11.60 -15.11 -3.43
CA SER A 177 -10.67 -15.58 -2.41
C SER A 177 -10.65 -17.10 -2.33
N ALA A 178 -9.47 -17.70 -2.31
CA ALA A 178 -9.31 -19.13 -2.08
C ALA A 178 -8.42 -19.42 -0.86
N VAL A 179 -8.66 -20.56 -0.21
CA VAL A 179 -8.05 -20.89 1.07
C VAL A 179 -7.38 -22.25 1.09
N VAL A 180 -6.27 -22.32 1.81
CA VAL A 180 -5.58 -23.57 2.14
C VAL A 180 -5.64 -23.72 3.65
N LEU A 181 -6.57 -24.56 4.10
CA LEU A 181 -6.85 -24.79 5.51
C LEU A 181 -6.71 -26.29 5.84
N PRO A 182 -6.32 -26.64 7.08
CA PRO A 182 -6.48 -28.00 7.60
C PRO A 182 -7.94 -28.48 7.53
N ASP A 183 -8.13 -29.79 7.47
CA ASP A 183 -9.45 -30.42 7.30
C ASP A 183 -10.40 -30.15 8.48
N ASP A 184 -9.86 -29.91 9.68
CA ASP A 184 -10.61 -29.63 10.91
C ASP A 184 -11.04 -28.16 11.06
N VAL A 185 -10.52 -27.25 10.22
CA VAL A 185 -10.94 -25.85 10.19
C VAL A 185 -12.09 -25.72 9.19
N VAL A 186 -13.10 -24.91 9.48
CA VAL A 186 -14.23 -24.67 8.56
C VAL A 186 -13.80 -23.70 7.46
N CYS A 187 -14.30 -23.88 6.23
CA CYS A 187 -14.04 -22.93 5.15
C CYS A 187 -15.03 -21.76 5.26
N PRO A 188 -14.59 -20.50 5.19
CA PRO A 188 -15.50 -19.36 5.08
C PRO A 188 -16.42 -19.51 3.86
N ASP A 189 -17.72 -19.20 4.00
CA ASP A 189 -18.78 -19.56 3.03
C ASP A 189 -18.55 -19.04 1.60
N ALA A 190 -17.91 -17.88 1.44
CA ALA A 190 -17.64 -17.26 0.14
C ALA A 190 -16.21 -17.53 -0.38
N CYS A 191 -15.41 -18.33 0.34
CA CYS A 191 -14.08 -18.73 -0.08
C CYS A 191 -14.09 -20.11 -0.72
N GLU A 192 -13.24 -20.30 -1.73
CA GLU A 192 -13.01 -21.63 -2.31
C GLU A 192 -11.90 -22.36 -1.54
N ARG A 193 -12.18 -23.54 -0.99
CA ARG A 193 -11.14 -24.41 -0.42
C ARG A 193 -10.41 -25.16 -1.53
N LEU A 194 -9.09 -25.02 -1.60
CA LEU A 194 -8.28 -25.85 -2.49
C LEU A 194 -8.23 -27.30 -1.98
N GLY A 195 -8.70 -28.22 -2.82
CA GLY A 195 -8.68 -29.67 -2.55
C GLY A 195 -7.28 -30.28 -2.64
N SER A 196 -7.18 -31.57 -2.29
CA SER A 196 -5.92 -32.33 -2.23
C SER A 196 -5.35 -32.76 -3.59
N ALA A 197 -6.07 -32.55 -4.71
CA ALA A 197 -5.81 -33.22 -5.99
C ALA A 197 -5.70 -32.28 -7.22
N GLU A 198 -5.40 -30.99 -7.06
CA GLU A 198 -5.00 -30.17 -8.22
C GLU A 198 -3.54 -30.48 -8.58
N GLU A 199 -3.37 -31.28 -9.64
CA GLU A 199 -2.08 -31.72 -10.17
C GLU A 199 -1.20 -30.51 -10.53
N LEU A 200 -0.16 -30.26 -9.74
CA LEU A 200 0.88 -29.30 -10.09
C LEU A 200 1.62 -29.74 -11.34
N ASN A 201 1.84 -28.77 -12.23
CA ASN A 201 2.66 -28.95 -13.43
C ASN A 201 4.07 -29.45 -13.04
N PRO A 202 4.66 -30.45 -13.72
CA PRO A 202 5.90 -31.09 -13.29
C PRO A 202 7.12 -30.16 -13.17
N HIS A 203 7.10 -29.01 -13.86
CA HIS A 203 8.18 -28.03 -13.80
C HIS A 203 8.28 -27.29 -12.44
N SER A 204 7.18 -27.12 -11.71
CA SER A 204 7.19 -26.56 -10.34
C SER A 204 7.69 -27.55 -9.28
N LEU A 205 7.83 -28.85 -9.62
CA LEU A 205 8.37 -29.88 -8.73
C LEU A 205 9.91 -29.84 -8.65
N THR A 206 10.59 -29.23 -9.63
CA THR A 206 12.06 -29.26 -9.72
C THR A 206 12.73 -28.46 -8.61
N LEU A 207 12.10 -27.38 -8.13
CA LEU A 207 12.52 -26.62 -6.95
C LEU A 207 12.26 -27.37 -5.63
N LYS A 208 11.48 -28.45 -5.60
CA LYS A 208 11.08 -29.11 -4.35
C LYS A 208 12.18 -29.96 -3.70
N LYS A 209 13.16 -30.46 -4.47
CA LYS A 209 14.12 -31.46 -3.97
C LYS A 209 15.27 -30.92 -3.13
N ASP A 210 15.59 -29.63 -3.27
CA ASP A 210 16.74 -29.04 -2.54
C ASP A 210 16.34 -28.42 -1.18
N PHE A 211 15.04 -28.18 -0.94
CA PHE A 211 14.58 -27.36 0.19
C PHE A 211 13.61 -28.06 1.16
N LEU A 212 13.05 -29.20 0.78
CA LEU A 212 12.17 -29.99 1.65
C LEU A 212 12.97 -31.14 2.24
N LYS A 213 13.17 -31.15 3.56
CA LYS A 213 13.61 -32.36 4.27
C LYS A 213 12.47 -33.38 4.22
N ASP A 214 12.83 -34.65 4.02
CA ASP A 214 11.96 -35.78 3.61
C ASP A 214 10.70 -36.09 4.45
N ASP A 215 10.36 -35.33 5.50
CA ASP A 215 9.24 -35.63 6.42
C ASP A 215 8.22 -34.48 6.61
N ASP A 216 8.29 -33.40 5.83
CA ASP A 216 7.29 -32.32 5.90
C ASP A 216 6.06 -32.65 5.04
N PRO A 217 4.83 -32.25 5.41
CA PRO A 217 3.66 -32.47 4.55
C PRO A 217 3.78 -31.62 3.28
N LEU A 218 4.46 -32.17 2.26
CA LEU A 218 4.65 -31.64 0.91
C LEU A 218 3.34 -31.10 0.29
N THR A 219 2.20 -31.57 0.79
CA THR A 219 0.84 -31.22 0.38
C THR A 219 0.40 -29.80 0.80
N ALA A 220 0.91 -29.22 1.89
CA ALA A 220 0.51 -27.86 2.29
C ALA A 220 1.19 -26.80 1.41
N PHE A 221 2.50 -26.86 1.25
CA PHE A 221 3.25 -25.93 0.40
C PHE A 221 2.86 -26.05 -1.08
N SER A 222 2.59 -27.27 -1.56
CA SER A 222 2.10 -27.47 -2.92
C SER A 222 0.79 -26.71 -3.18
N ARG A 223 -0.12 -26.72 -2.20
CA ARG A 223 -1.39 -25.98 -2.28
C ARG A 223 -1.18 -24.47 -2.20
N VAL A 224 -0.25 -23.98 -1.38
CA VAL A 224 0.13 -22.56 -1.35
C VAL A 224 0.67 -22.08 -2.70
N PHE A 225 1.51 -22.88 -3.36
CA PHE A 225 1.98 -22.54 -4.71
C PHE A 225 0.83 -22.56 -5.73
N SER A 226 -0.14 -23.46 -5.60
CA SER A 226 -1.35 -23.44 -6.45
C SER A 226 -2.12 -22.13 -6.32
N LEU A 227 -2.29 -21.59 -5.10
CA LEU A 227 -2.91 -20.26 -4.91
C LEU A 227 -2.18 -19.18 -5.72
N ILE A 228 -0.85 -19.16 -5.67
CA ILE A 228 -0.03 -18.17 -6.38
C ILE A 228 -0.21 -18.30 -7.90
N GLU A 229 -0.19 -19.52 -8.43
CA GLU A 229 -0.39 -19.76 -9.86
C GLU A 229 -1.79 -19.35 -10.32
N ARG A 230 -2.82 -19.61 -9.51
CA ARG A 230 -4.19 -19.18 -9.79
C ARG A 230 -4.33 -17.65 -9.76
N MET A 231 -3.65 -16.96 -8.83
CA MET A 231 -3.59 -15.49 -8.82
C MET A 231 -2.90 -14.95 -10.08
N LYS A 232 -1.77 -15.50 -10.49
CA LYS A 232 -1.06 -15.07 -11.72
C LYS A 232 -1.90 -15.22 -12.98
N LYS A 233 -2.76 -16.24 -13.03
CA LYS A 233 -3.73 -16.47 -14.12
C LYS A 233 -4.99 -15.64 -13.99
N ASN A 234 -5.13 -14.83 -12.94
CA ASN A 234 -6.33 -14.08 -12.59
C ASN A 234 -7.58 -14.98 -12.45
N GLU A 235 -7.40 -16.22 -12.00
CA GLU A 235 -8.49 -17.16 -11.68
C GLU A 235 -9.06 -16.88 -10.28
N ILE A 236 -8.21 -16.37 -9.38
CA ILE A 236 -8.56 -15.87 -8.06
C ILE A 236 -7.87 -14.53 -7.82
N ARG A 237 -8.46 -13.67 -6.99
CA ARG A 237 -7.86 -12.37 -6.65
C ARG A 237 -6.86 -12.50 -5.51
N ASN A 238 -7.17 -13.27 -4.47
CA ASN A 238 -6.31 -13.38 -3.29
C ASN A 238 -6.51 -14.72 -2.59
N GLY A 239 -5.72 -14.95 -1.54
CA GLY A 239 -5.81 -16.19 -0.82
C GLY A 239 -5.22 -16.15 0.59
N LEU A 240 -5.63 -17.14 1.36
CA LEU A 240 -5.25 -17.29 2.77
C LEU A 240 -4.81 -18.74 3.01
N ALA A 241 -3.65 -18.91 3.62
CA ALA A 241 -3.14 -20.22 4.00
C ALA A 241 -2.83 -20.29 5.48
N LEU A 242 -3.35 -21.33 6.13
CA LEU A 242 -3.00 -21.71 7.48
C LEU A 242 -1.94 -22.80 7.40
N VAL A 243 -0.74 -22.54 7.93
CA VAL A 243 0.45 -23.38 7.74
C VAL A 243 1.13 -23.75 9.07
N GLY A 244 1.73 -24.93 9.12
CA GLY A 244 2.42 -25.44 10.32
C GLY A 244 3.73 -24.72 10.66
N ASP A 245 4.40 -24.08 9.69
CA ASP A 245 5.56 -23.21 9.94
C ASP A 245 5.51 -22.03 8.95
N VAL A 246 5.08 -20.88 9.45
CA VAL A 246 4.91 -19.67 8.65
C VAL A 246 6.25 -19.11 8.13
N THR A 247 7.34 -19.29 8.87
CA THR A 247 8.68 -18.80 8.49
C THR A 247 9.20 -19.60 7.29
N ARG A 248 9.03 -20.91 7.33
CA ARG A 248 9.38 -21.80 6.21
C ARG A 248 8.49 -21.53 5.00
N ALA A 249 7.18 -21.39 5.19
CA ALA A 249 6.24 -21.06 4.11
C ALA A 249 6.59 -19.76 3.41
N MET A 250 6.80 -18.70 4.19
CA MET A 250 7.23 -17.40 3.67
C MET A 250 8.52 -17.53 2.85
N THR A 251 9.55 -18.19 3.39
CA THR A 251 10.84 -18.35 2.70
C THR A 251 10.69 -19.09 1.37
N CYS A 252 9.91 -20.18 1.37
CA CYS A 252 9.64 -20.96 0.16
C CYS A 252 8.87 -20.15 -0.90
N VAL A 253 7.87 -19.36 -0.49
CA VAL A 253 7.10 -18.50 -1.41
C VAL A 253 8.00 -17.43 -2.03
N VAL A 254 8.78 -16.71 -1.21
CA VAL A 254 9.68 -15.66 -1.71
C VAL A 254 10.69 -16.22 -2.69
N GLN A 255 11.32 -17.36 -2.37
CA GLN A 255 12.28 -18.02 -3.27
C GLN A 255 11.64 -18.47 -4.58
N HIS A 256 10.44 -19.05 -4.53
CA HIS A 256 9.71 -19.50 -5.71
C HIS A 256 9.37 -18.33 -6.65
N VAL A 257 8.79 -17.25 -6.10
CA VAL A 257 8.35 -16.10 -6.89
C VAL A 257 9.56 -15.28 -7.39
N ALA A 258 10.59 -15.09 -6.57
CA ALA A 258 11.78 -14.31 -6.97
C ALA A 258 12.63 -15.02 -8.05
N ALA A 259 12.50 -16.35 -8.19
CA ALA A 259 13.17 -17.10 -9.25
C ALA A 259 12.58 -16.81 -10.65
N GLU A 260 11.36 -16.30 -10.73
CA GLU A 260 10.70 -15.97 -11.99
C GLU A 260 11.16 -14.65 -12.59
N ASP A 261 11.04 -14.52 -13.90
CA ASP A 261 11.35 -13.28 -14.60
C ASP A 261 10.22 -12.26 -14.40
N ASN A 262 10.61 -10.99 -14.21
CA ASN A 262 9.69 -9.86 -14.06
C ASN A 262 8.73 -9.99 -12.85
N SER A 263 9.12 -10.70 -11.79
CA SER A 263 8.40 -10.73 -10.53
C SER A 263 8.83 -9.58 -9.61
N ARG A 264 7.85 -9.01 -8.90
CA ARG A 264 8.06 -8.05 -7.80
C ARG A 264 7.15 -8.45 -6.65
N ILE A 265 7.74 -8.90 -5.54
CA ILE A 265 7.00 -9.34 -4.35
C ILE A 265 7.23 -8.35 -3.21
N LEU A 266 6.13 -7.85 -2.65
CA LEU A 266 6.13 -7.10 -1.40
C LEU A 266 5.84 -8.08 -0.26
N LEU A 267 6.85 -8.39 0.55
CA LEU A 267 6.70 -9.16 1.77
C LEU A 267 6.46 -8.22 2.94
N VAL A 268 5.32 -8.36 3.61
CA VAL A 268 4.99 -7.64 4.85
C VAL A 268 4.93 -8.65 5.99
N CYS A 269 5.89 -8.58 6.90
CA CYS A 269 5.95 -9.43 8.09
C CYS A 269 5.54 -8.62 9.31
N VAL A 270 4.54 -9.10 10.05
CA VAL A 270 4.13 -8.50 11.33
C VAL A 270 4.53 -9.42 12.46
N GLY A 271 5.42 -8.93 13.32
CA GLY A 271 5.97 -9.63 14.49
C GLY A 271 7.45 -10.01 14.38
N ASN A 272 7.96 -10.59 15.46
CA ASN A 272 9.33 -11.10 15.51
C ASN A 272 9.37 -12.42 14.76
N GLY A 273 10.27 -12.54 13.80
CA GLY A 273 10.39 -13.72 12.95
C GLY A 273 11.61 -13.61 12.06
N ASN A 274 12.18 -14.77 11.71
CA ASN A 274 13.33 -14.81 10.83
C ASN A 274 12.85 -14.50 9.41
N ILE A 275 13.30 -13.38 8.85
CA ILE A 275 13.13 -13.09 7.43
C ILE A 275 14.03 -13.98 6.56
N PRO A 276 13.75 -14.15 5.26
CA PRO A 276 14.62 -14.90 4.37
C PRO A 276 16.04 -14.32 4.39
N SER A 277 17.05 -15.17 4.54
CA SER A 277 18.44 -14.74 4.61
C SER A 277 18.92 -14.13 3.29
N HIS A 278 19.52 -12.94 3.37
CA HIS A 278 20.04 -12.17 2.24
C HIS A 278 18.96 -11.77 1.21
N ILE A 279 18.31 -10.63 1.48
CA ILE A 279 17.47 -9.96 0.49
C ILE A 279 18.39 -9.43 -0.61
N LYS A 280 18.21 -9.94 -1.82
CA LYS A 280 18.99 -9.52 -2.99
C LYS A 280 18.66 -8.07 -3.32
N GLU A 281 19.67 -7.30 -3.72
CA GLU A 281 19.47 -5.93 -4.23
C GLU A 281 19.04 -5.91 -5.71
N ASP A 282 18.43 -6.99 -6.20
CA ASP A 282 17.93 -7.13 -7.57
C ASP A 282 16.57 -6.45 -7.80
N GLY A 283 15.97 -5.88 -6.73
CA GLY A 283 14.68 -5.19 -6.77
C GLY A 283 13.46 -6.11 -6.92
N LYS A 284 13.65 -7.45 -6.92
CA LYS A 284 12.53 -8.40 -7.04
C LYS A 284 11.75 -8.60 -5.76
N THR A 285 12.38 -8.35 -4.60
CA THR A 285 11.76 -8.53 -3.28
C THR A 285 11.95 -7.27 -2.46
N LEU A 286 10.85 -6.67 -1.99
CA LEU A 286 10.86 -5.65 -0.96
C LEU A 286 10.27 -6.24 0.31
N VAL A 287 10.99 -6.16 1.42
CA VAL A 287 10.56 -6.68 2.72
C VAL A 287 10.33 -5.51 3.68
N VAL A 288 9.13 -5.43 4.24
CA VAL A 288 8.79 -4.54 5.35
C VAL A 288 8.46 -5.42 6.55
N GLN A 289 9.30 -5.37 7.58
CA GLN A 289 9.06 -6.10 8.82
C GLN A 289 8.67 -5.10 9.91
N ILE A 290 7.48 -5.26 10.50
CA ILE A 290 7.01 -4.46 11.63
C ILE A 290 7.08 -5.34 12.88
N SER A 291 8.00 -5.01 13.80
CA SER A 291 8.34 -5.86 14.95
C SER A 291 8.71 -5.02 16.17
N CYS A 292 9.02 -5.67 17.30
CA CYS A 292 9.49 -5.00 18.52
C CYS A 292 10.99 -5.20 18.80
N GLU A 293 11.67 -6.00 17.96
CA GLU A 293 13.09 -6.31 18.11
C GLU A 293 13.94 -5.55 17.10
N ASN A 294 15.04 -4.96 17.58
CA ASN A 294 16.01 -4.31 16.71
C ASN A 294 16.86 -5.37 16.00
N THR A 295 16.58 -5.65 14.73
CA THR A 295 17.50 -6.41 13.87
C THR A 295 18.53 -5.45 13.26
N VAL A 296 19.73 -5.42 13.82
CA VAL A 296 20.81 -4.48 13.42
C VAL A 296 21.56 -4.96 12.16
N GLU A 297 21.42 -6.23 11.76
CA GLU A 297 22.44 -6.89 10.93
C GLU A 297 22.26 -6.77 9.42
N GLN A 298 21.13 -6.25 8.91
CA GLN A 298 20.94 -5.99 7.47
C GLN A 298 20.10 -4.73 7.31
N GLU A 299 20.69 -3.61 6.90
CA GLU A 299 19.93 -2.44 6.46
C GLU A 299 20.21 -2.24 4.97
N SER A 300 19.20 -2.44 4.13
CA SER A 300 19.23 -2.08 2.71
C SER A 300 18.02 -1.22 2.36
N LYS A 301 17.93 -0.75 1.12
CA LYS A 301 16.71 -0.06 0.65
C LYS A 301 15.54 -1.01 0.39
N TYR A 302 15.81 -2.30 0.23
CA TYR A 302 14.81 -3.34 -0.01
C TYR A 302 14.47 -4.17 1.24
N TYR A 303 15.14 -3.89 2.36
CA TYR A 303 14.77 -4.40 3.67
C TYR A 303 14.51 -3.26 4.64
N VAL A 304 13.26 -3.15 5.08
CA VAL A 304 12.75 -2.05 5.88
C VAL A 304 12.26 -2.59 7.22
N PRO A 305 13.15 -2.68 8.22
CA PRO A 305 12.75 -3.02 9.58
C PRO A 305 12.13 -1.80 10.28
N VAL A 306 10.87 -1.92 10.68
CA VAL A 306 10.13 -0.97 11.50
C VAL A 306 10.08 -1.54 12.93
N CYS A 307 10.88 -0.96 13.82
CA CYS A 307 10.90 -1.36 15.22
C CYS A 307 10.03 -0.43 16.08
N LEU A 308 8.98 -1.00 16.69
CA LEU A 308 8.05 -0.32 17.60
C LEU A 308 8.31 -0.80 19.03
N LYS A 309 8.68 0.10 19.93
CA LYS A 309 9.10 -0.24 21.30
C LYS A 309 7.96 -0.74 22.18
N LYS A 310 6.73 -0.28 21.95
CA LYS A 310 5.53 -0.83 22.60
C LYS A 310 5.00 -2.12 21.95
N SER A 311 5.79 -2.74 21.07
CA SER A 311 5.36 -3.83 20.20
C SER A 311 4.17 -3.43 19.30
N CYS A 312 3.70 -4.37 18.47
CA CYS A 312 2.53 -4.15 17.63
C CYS A 312 1.21 -4.03 18.41
N THR A 313 1.24 -4.07 19.75
CA THR A 313 0.06 -3.89 20.60
C THR A 313 -0.53 -2.48 20.51
N ASP A 314 0.30 -1.46 20.28
CA ASP A 314 -0.18 -0.09 20.07
C ASP A 314 -0.62 0.11 18.61
N SER A 315 -1.93 0.12 18.39
CA SER A 315 -2.52 0.31 17.06
C SER A 315 -2.13 1.66 16.45
N SER A 316 -1.85 2.68 17.27
CA SER A 316 -1.50 4.01 16.81
C SER A 316 -0.11 4.05 16.20
N GLY A 317 0.92 3.59 16.92
CA GLY A 317 2.28 3.46 16.38
C GLY A 317 2.34 2.51 15.17
N PHE A 318 1.61 1.40 15.24
CA PHE A 318 1.50 0.45 14.13
C PHE A 318 0.92 1.11 12.87
N LEU A 319 -0.28 1.71 12.94
CA LEU A 319 -0.90 2.35 11.79
C LEU A 319 -0.12 3.56 11.29
N GLN A 320 0.52 4.32 12.19
CA GLN A 320 1.40 5.40 11.78
C GLN A 320 2.51 4.88 10.86
N SER A 321 3.17 3.77 11.22
CA SER A 321 4.17 3.14 10.35
C SER A 321 3.59 2.62 9.03
N VAL A 322 2.35 2.13 9.05
CA VAL A 322 1.65 1.68 7.83
C VAL A 322 1.47 2.86 6.87
N PHE A 323 0.93 3.98 7.36
CA PHE A 323 0.65 5.16 6.52
C PHE A 323 1.91 5.89 6.08
N SER A 324 2.90 6.05 6.97
CA SER A 324 4.06 6.89 6.68
C SER A 324 5.22 6.15 6.03
N VAL A 325 5.24 4.81 6.09
CA VAL A 325 6.33 3.98 5.54
C VAL A 325 5.79 2.93 4.58
N LEU A 326 4.96 1.99 5.04
CA LEU A 326 4.57 0.82 4.24
C LEU A 326 3.76 1.21 2.99
N LEU A 327 2.74 2.07 3.11
CA LEU A 327 1.91 2.45 1.97
C LEU A 327 2.73 3.21 0.91
N PRO A 328 3.46 4.30 1.24
CA PRO A 328 4.33 4.97 0.28
C PRO A 328 5.32 4.04 -0.42
N LEU A 329 5.95 3.13 0.34
CA LEU A 329 6.87 2.13 -0.22
C LEU A 329 6.16 1.19 -1.18
N GLY A 330 5.01 0.62 -0.78
CA GLY A 330 4.24 -0.30 -1.60
C GLY A 330 3.75 0.34 -2.90
N TYR A 331 3.29 1.59 -2.84
CA TYR A 331 2.90 2.36 -4.02
C TYR A 331 4.07 2.59 -4.97
N GLN A 332 5.20 3.11 -4.47
CA GLN A 332 6.36 3.39 -5.31
C GLN A 332 7.01 2.11 -5.85
N TYR A 333 7.02 1.03 -5.07
CA TYR A 333 7.55 -0.27 -5.46
C TYR A 333 6.69 -0.97 -6.52
N ASN A 334 5.38 -0.74 -6.48
CA ASN A 334 4.39 -1.30 -7.40
C ASN A 334 4.54 -2.83 -7.56
N PRO A 335 4.25 -3.61 -6.50
CA PRO A 335 4.42 -5.06 -6.51
C PRO A 335 3.40 -5.75 -7.43
N ARG A 336 3.73 -6.98 -7.83
CA ARG A 336 2.85 -7.89 -8.58
C ARG A 336 2.22 -8.98 -7.70
N LEU A 337 2.75 -9.15 -6.49
CA LEU A 337 2.20 -10.01 -5.45
C LEU A 337 2.52 -9.39 -4.09
N VAL A 338 1.54 -9.36 -3.20
CA VAL A 338 1.74 -9.07 -1.78
C VAL A 338 1.72 -10.37 -1.00
N LEU A 339 2.75 -10.60 -0.19
CA LEU A 339 2.80 -11.68 0.79
C LEU A 339 2.69 -11.08 2.18
N LEU A 340 1.55 -11.25 2.83
CA LEU A 340 1.30 -10.75 4.18
C LEU A 340 1.43 -11.90 5.18
N VAL A 341 2.29 -11.73 6.17
CA VAL A 341 2.64 -12.77 7.13
C VAL A 341 2.42 -12.29 8.55
N ARG A 342 1.59 -13.01 9.32
CA ARG A 342 1.49 -12.82 10.77
C ARG A 342 2.39 -13.83 11.47
N THR A 343 3.45 -13.36 12.13
CA THR A 343 4.32 -14.29 12.88
C THR A 343 3.70 -14.64 14.24
N PRO A 344 4.01 -15.84 14.78
CA PRO A 344 3.60 -16.20 16.13
C PRO A 344 4.17 -15.20 17.14
N GLY A 345 3.34 -14.77 18.09
CA GLY A 345 3.76 -13.76 19.07
C GLY A 345 3.95 -12.36 18.48
N SER A 346 3.32 -12.06 17.33
CA SER A 346 3.36 -10.72 16.74
C SER A 346 2.74 -9.63 17.60
N GLU A 347 1.88 -10.00 18.55
CA GLU A 347 1.12 -9.12 19.46
C GLU A 347 0.30 -8.02 18.77
N VAL A 348 0.19 -8.03 17.44
CA VAL A 348 -0.66 -7.11 16.69
C VAL A 348 -2.11 -7.38 17.04
N CYS A 349 -2.86 -6.32 17.36
CA CYS A 349 -4.28 -6.47 17.63
C CYS A 349 -5.04 -6.87 16.36
N ASP A 350 -6.09 -7.67 16.51
CA ASP A 350 -6.84 -8.20 15.36
C ASP A 350 -7.44 -7.09 14.49
N GLY A 351 -7.91 -6.00 15.12
CA GLY A 351 -8.39 -4.84 14.38
C GLY A 351 -7.32 -4.25 13.45
N ALA A 352 -6.11 -3.98 13.96
CA ALA A 352 -5.03 -3.40 13.16
C ALA A 352 -4.54 -4.35 12.06
N TRP A 353 -4.53 -5.66 12.35
CA TRP A 353 -4.26 -6.70 11.36
C TRP A 353 -5.27 -6.67 10.20
N LEU A 354 -6.57 -6.56 10.50
CA LEU A 354 -7.63 -6.49 9.50
C LEU A 354 -7.58 -5.18 8.70
N GLN A 355 -7.29 -4.05 9.36
CA GLN A 355 -7.08 -2.77 8.71
C GLN A 355 -5.90 -2.84 7.72
N LEU A 356 -4.77 -3.41 8.14
CA LEU A 356 -3.62 -3.66 7.26
C LEU A 356 -4.00 -4.55 6.08
N THR A 357 -4.69 -5.66 6.33
CA THR A 357 -5.11 -6.61 5.27
C THR A 357 -5.96 -5.90 4.21
N GLY A 358 -6.91 -5.04 4.62
CA GLY A 358 -7.74 -4.28 3.68
C GLY A 358 -6.95 -3.24 2.90
N LEU A 359 -6.04 -2.52 3.56
CA LEU A 359 -5.20 -1.51 2.92
C LEU A 359 -4.28 -2.13 1.86
N LEU A 360 -3.65 -3.28 2.14
CA LEU A 360 -2.71 -3.91 1.21
C LEU A 360 -3.36 -4.46 -0.07
N GLN A 361 -4.69 -4.63 -0.09
CA GLN A 361 -5.42 -4.97 -1.31
C GLN A 361 -5.40 -3.84 -2.36
N SER A 362 -4.90 -2.64 -2.02
CA SER A 362 -4.66 -1.58 -3.01
C SER A 362 -3.50 -1.88 -3.96
N PHE A 363 -2.68 -2.89 -3.64
CA PHE A 363 -1.51 -3.26 -4.42
C PHE A 363 -1.77 -4.48 -5.29
N ALA A 364 -0.93 -4.67 -6.32
CA ALA A 364 -0.91 -5.89 -7.12
C ALA A 364 -2.28 -6.32 -7.67
N GLN A 365 -3.19 -5.37 -7.93
CA GLN A 365 -4.58 -5.66 -8.34
C GLN A 365 -5.32 -6.58 -7.33
N GLY A 366 -4.99 -6.45 -6.05
CA GLY A 366 -5.54 -7.29 -4.99
C GLY A 366 -4.85 -8.64 -4.82
N HIS A 367 -3.87 -9.03 -5.66
CA HIS A 367 -3.07 -10.26 -5.52
C HIS A 367 -2.30 -10.29 -4.19
N THR A 368 -2.98 -10.74 -3.16
CA THR A 368 -2.51 -10.80 -1.77
C THR A 368 -2.62 -12.23 -1.28
N LEU A 369 -1.50 -12.80 -0.87
CA LEU A 369 -1.44 -14.08 -0.17
C LEU A 369 -1.18 -13.81 1.30
N VAL A 370 -2.08 -14.26 2.17
CA VAL A 370 -1.94 -14.16 3.63
C VAL A 370 -1.49 -15.51 4.20
N LEU A 371 -0.43 -15.50 5.01
CA LEU A 371 0.03 -16.68 5.73
C LEU A 371 -0.21 -16.49 7.24
N LEU A 372 -0.92 -17.44 7.82
CA LEU A 372 -1.16 -17.57 9.25
C LEU A 372 -0.57 -18.89 9.77
N GLN A 373 -0.11 -18.89 11.01
CA GLN A 373 0.34 -20.11 11.70
C GLN A 373 -0.88 -20.93 12.14
N GLU A 374 -0.80 -22.27 12.11
CA GLU A 374 -1.89 -23.19 12.46
C GLU A 374 -2.55 -23.03 13.83
N ASP A 375 -1.89 -22.36 14.77
CA ASP A 375 -2.45 -22.01 16.07
C ASP A 375 -3.37 -20.77 16.03
N ASP A 376 -3.29 -19.94 14.99
CA ASP A 376 -4.08 -18.71 14.82
C ASP A 376 -5.39 -18.93 14.03
N LYS A 377 -6.10 -20.02 14.34
CA LYS A 377 -7.38 -20.38 13.68
C LYS A 377 -8.45 -19.31 13.81
N ALA A 378 -8.45 -18.57 14.93
CA ALA A 378 -9.44 -17.54 15.21
C ALA A 378 -9.39 -16.37 14.20
N CYS A 379 -8.24 -16.15 13.57
CA CYS A 379 -8.06 -15.06 12.61
C CYS A 379 -8.39 -15.44 11.17
N VAL A 380 -8.73 -16.70 10.90
CA VAL A 380 -9.07 -17.18 9.55
C VAL A 380 -10.32 -16.49 9.01
N ASP A 381 -11.45 -16.57 9.70
CA ASP A 381 -12.72 -16.01 9.22
C ASP A 381 -12.66 -14.47 9.08
N PRO A 382 -12.16 -13.70 10.08
CA PRO A 382 -12.06 -12.26 9.94
C PRO A 382 -11.13 -11.83 8.79
N THR A 383 -9.98 -12.49 8.63
CA THR A 383 -9.03 -12.18 7.55
C THR A 383 -9.63 -12.50 6.19
N ALA A 384 -10.27 -13.67 6.05
CA ALA A 384 -10.97 -14.06 4.83
C ALA A 384 -12.09 -13.08 4.47
N SER A 385 -12.84 -12.59 5.47
CA SER A 385 -13.89 -11.59 5.27
C SER A 385 -13.35 -10.30 4.63
N VAL A 386 -12.19 -9.81 5.10
CA VAL A 386 -11.55 -8.61 4.51
C VAL A 386 -11.01 -8.89 3.11
N LEU A 387 -10.41 -10.06 2.88
CA LEU A 387 -9.94 -10.47 1.54
C LEU A 387 -11.09 -10.61 0.53
N LEU A 388 -12.29 -10.94 0.97
CA LEU A 388 -13.50 -10.96 0.14
C LEU A 388 -13.99 -9.55 -0.23
N GLY A 389 -13.48 -8.51 0.43
CA GLY A 389 -13.83 -7.10 0.19
C GLY A 389 -14.75 -6.50 1.25
N ASN A 390 -15.05 -7.22 2.34
CA ASN A 390 -15.77 -6.60 3.45
C ASN A 390 -14.88 -5.59 4.17
N PRO A 391 -15.43 -4.45 4.61
CA PRO A 391 -14.63 -3.43 5.29
C PRO A 391 -14.09 -3.95 6.63
N ALA A 392 -12.85 -3.60 6.93
CA ALA A 392 -12.25 -3.93 8.22
C ALA A 392 -13.02 -3.23 9.37
N PRO A 393 -13.18 -3.88 10.55
CA PRO A 393 -13.84 -3.25 11.69
C PRO A 393 -13.13 -1.96 12.13
N PRO A 394 -13.87 -0.91 12.55
CA PRO A 394 -13.26 0.29 13.11
C PRO A 394 -12.40 -0.02 14.34
N LEU A 395 -11.27 0.67 14.49
CA LEU A 395 -10.38 0.50 15.65
C LEU A 395 -10.88 1.22 16.91
N GLY A 396 -11.93 2.02 16.79
CA GLY A 396 -12.33 2.95 17.84
C GLY A 396 -11.32 4.10 17.98
N GLN A 397 -11.36 4.77 19.13
CA GLN A 397 -10.51 5.93 19.36
C GLN A 397 -9.05 5.52 19.58
N LEU A 398 -8.18 5.92 18.64
CA LEU A 398 -6.74 5.71 18.73
C LEU A 398 -6.12 6.61 19.80
N GLN A 399 -5.19 6.05 20.58
CA GLN A 399 -4.42 6.84 21.54
C GLN A 399 -3.29 7.59 20.85
N ALA A 400 -2.70 8.60 21.50
CA ALA A 400 -1.49 9.22 20.97
C ALA A 400 -0.35 8.18 20.94
N SER A 401 0.25 7.99 19.76
CA SER A 401 1.44 7.16 19.58
C SER A 401 2.58 7.64 20.52
N PRO A 402 3.35 6.73 21.14
CA PRO A 402 4.51 7.10 21.93
C PRO A 402 5.51 7.91 21.09
N THR A 403 6.10 8.94 21.70
CA THR A 403 7.09 9.79 21.02
C THR A 403 8.25 8.97 20.45
N GLU A 404 8.69 7.93 21.16
CA GLU A 404 9.81 7.08 20.74
C GLU A 404 9.53 6.31 19.45
N ASP A 405 8.30 5.83 19.27
CA ASP A 405 7.87 5.10 18.06
C ASP A 405 7.72 6.06 16.88
N ALA A 406 7.13 7.25 17.12
CA ALA A 406 7.04 8.29 16.11
C ALA A 406 8.44 8.75 15.63
N GLU A 407 9.40 8.92 16.54
CA GLU A 407 10.78 9.25 16.21
C GLU A 407 11.50 8.12 15.46
N ALA A 408 11.24 6.85 15.82
CA ALA A 408 11.81 5.69 15.13
C ALA A 408 11.33 5.62 13.68
N VAL A 409 10.03 5.81 13.46
CA VAL A 409 9.42 5.88 12.13
C VAL A 409 9.98 7.04 11.32
N GLU A 410 10.18 8.21 11.93
CA GLU A 410 10.74 9.37 11.23
C GLU A 410 12.23 9.18 10.86
N ARG A 411 13.03 8.58 11.76
CA ARG A 411 14.42 8.19 11.46
C ARG A 411 14.48 7.24 10.27
N LEU A 412 13.60 6.25 10.24
CA LEU A 412 13.50 5.28 9.14
C LEU A 412 13.12 5.96 7.83
N ARG A 413 12.11 6.86 7.86
CA ARG A 413 11.71 7.66 6.69
C ARG A 413 12.87 8.50 6.16
N SER A 414 13.59 9.20 7.06
CA SER A 414 14.72 10.04 6.67
C SER A 414 15.86 9.24 6.05
N ARG A 415 16.07 7.98 6.46
CA ARG A 415 17.07 7.08 5.87
C ARG A 415 16.68 6.65 4.45
N LEU A 416 15.40 6.41 4.20
CA LEU A 416 14.89 5.79 2.98
C LEU A 416 14.39 6.76 1.91
N LYS A 417 14.15 8.04 2.26
CA LYS A 417 13.55 9.04 1.36
C LYS A 417 14.33 9.30 0.06
N ASP A 418 15.63 9.03 0.05
CA ASP A 418 16.46 9.25 -1.15
C ASP A 418 16.25 8.17 -2.20
N ASP A 419 16.03 6.92 -1.78
CA ASP A 419 15.66 5.80 -2.64
C ASP A 419 14.15 5.78 -2.95
N TRP A 420 13.34 6.19 -1.98
CA TRP A 420 11.88 6.11 -2.03
C TRP A 420 11.25 7.49 -1.85
N LYS A 421 11.10 8.23 -2.96
CA LYS A 421 10.61 9.61 -3.00
C LYS A 421 9.21 9.81 -2.42
N LEU A 422 8.31 8.81 -2.46
CA LEU A 422 6.99 8.92 -1.82
C LEU A 422 7.07 9.01 -0.27
N LEU A 423 8.23 8.70 0.33
CA LEU A 423 8.46 8.92 1.75
C LEU A 423 8.76 10.38 2.09
N MET A 424 9.02 11.24 1.11
CA MET A 424 9.35 12.64 1.38
C MET A 424 8.13 13.39 1.97
N THR A 425 8.36 14.09 3.08
CA THR A 425 7.39 14.99 3.72
C THR A 425 7.85 16.43 3.76
N ALA A 426 9.03 16.69 3.20
CA ALA A 426 9.70 17.98 3.22
C ALA A 426 10.44 18.20 1.90
N ALA A 427 10.40 19.42 1.38
CA ALA A 427 11.27 19.81 0.28
C ALA A 427 12.74 19.75 0.75
N PRO A 428 13.69 19.32 -0.10
CA PRO A 428 15.10 19.46 0.21
C PRO A 428 15.42 20.94 0.43
N GLU A 429 16.19 21.27 1.47
CA GLU A 429 16.75 22.60 1.58
C GLU A 429 17.64 22.82 0.34
N ASN A 430 17.40 23.91 -0.40
CA ASN A 430 18.30 24.30 -1.48
C ASN A 430 19.68 24.46 -0.84
N GLY A 431 20.61 23.53 -1.12
CA GLY A 431 22.01 23.80 -0.92
C GLY A 431 22.31 25.10 -1.66
N GLY A 432 22.76 26.11 -0.93
CA GLY A 432 23.28 27.33 -1.52
C GLY A 432 24.49 26.95 -2.37
N THR A 433 24.26 26.69 -3.65
CA THR A 433 25.26 26.84 -4.70
C THR A 433 24.80 27.98 -5.59
N ASP A 434 24.87 29.18 -5.03
CA ASP A 434 25.17 30.38 -5.79
C ASP A 434 26.69 30.58 -5.64
N GLU A 435 27.41 30.46 -6.76
CA GLU A 435 28.68 31.14 -7.17
C GLU A 435 29.72 31.43 -6.06
N ASP A 436 30.93 30.85 -6.07
CA ASP A 436 32.01 31.00 -7.08
C ASP A 436 32.91 29.75 -7.21
#